data_AF-A0A6G3UM22-F1
#
_entry.id   AF-A0A6G3UM22-F1
#
_cell.length_a   1.000
_cell.length_b   1.000
_cell.length_c   1.000
_cell.angle_alpha   90.00
_cell.angle_beta   90.00
_cell.angle_gamma   90.00
#
_symmetry.space_group_name_H-M   'P 1'
#
loop_
_entity.id
_entity.type
_entity.pdbx_description
1 polymer ?
#
loop_
_entity_poly.entity_id
_entity_poly.type
_entity_poly.pdbx_seq_one_letter_code
_entity_poly.pdbx_strand_id
1 'polypeptide(L)' 'RLSGRPVIVPGAGELVALGAAALAASAATGADPVAVAAGWDTGEDVLLEAVDRDLAAWDRIGSVLERAAGPLLGGERPA' A
#
# COMPACT_ATOMS: atom_id res chain seq x y z
N ARG A 1 -8.22 -7.05 7.12
CA ARG A 1 -8.43 -6.57 5.74
C ARG A 1 -9.25 -5.29 5.81
N LEU A 2 -8.72 -4.14 5.39
CA LEU A 2 -9.17 -2.83 5.90
C LEU A 2 -10.10 -2.03 4.96
N SER A 3 -10.05 -2.23 3.65
CA SER A 3 -10.79 -1.38 2.69
C SER A 3 -12.07 -2.00 2.12
N GLY A 4 -12.20 -3.33 2.07
CA GLY A 4 -13.28 -4.02 1.36
C GLY A 4 -13.21 -3.90 -0.17
N ARG A 5 -12.09 -3.40 -0.70
CA ARG A 5 -11.88 -3.14 -2.13
C ARG A 5 -10.90 -4.16 -2.70
N PRO A 6 -10.98 -4.47 -4.01
CA PRO A 6 -9.94 -5.24 -4.67
C PRO A 6 -8.61 -4.50 -4.61
N VAL A 7 -7.51 -5.24 -4.57
CA VAL A 7 -6.15 -4.71 -4.46
C VAL A 7 -5.27 -5.38 -5.50
N ILE A 8 -4.53 -4.58 -6.27
CA ILE A 8 -3.46 -5.07 -7.14
C ILE A 8 -2.16 -5.03 -6.35
N VAL A 9 -1.47 -6.17 -6.28
CA VAL A 9 -0.14 -6.29 -5.70
C VAL A 9 0.85 -6.39 -6.85
N PRO A 10 1.77 -5.41 -6.99
CA PRO A 10 2.75 -5.43 -8.07
C PRO A 10 3.63 -6.69 -8.03
N GLY A 11 3.86 -7.31 -9.19
CA GLY A 11 4.77 -8.45 -9.32
C GLY A 11 6.25 -8.05 -9.27
N ALA A 12 6.54 -6.79 -9.57
CA ALA A 12 7.90 -6.26 -9.65
C ALA A 12 8.56 -6.09 -8.27
N GLY A 13 9.82 -6.53 -8.19
CA GLY A 13 10.73 -6.12 -7.12
C GLY A 13 11.30 -4.72 -7.36
N GLU A 14 11.83 -4.08 -6.32
CA GLU A 14 12.58 -2.82 -6.44
C GLU A 14 11.82 -1.68 -7.16
N LEU A 15 10.53 -1.49 -6.88
CA LEU A 15 9.66 -0.49 -7.55
C LEU A 15 10.25 0.94 -7.56
N VAL A 16 11.04 1.29 -6.54
CA VAL A 16 11.74 2.59 -6.48
C VAL A 16 12.82 2.67 -7.55
N ALA A 17 13.65 1.63 -7.70
CA ALA A 17 14.69 1.57 -8.73
C ALA A 17 14.08 1.54 -10.13
N LEU A 18 12.97 0.81 -10.30
CA LEU A 18 12.22 0.76 -11.55
C LEU A 18 11.73 2.17 -11.95
N GLY A 19 11.09 2.89 -11.03
CA GLY A 19 10.64 4.26 -11.27
C GLY A 19 11.81 5.20 -11.60
N ALA A 20 12.93 5.07 -10.88
CA ALA A 20 14.12 5.87 -11.15
C ALA A 20 14.69 5.60 -12.56
N ALA A 21 14.75 4.34 -12.99
CA ALA A 21 15.20 3.97 -14.33
C ALA A 21 14.27 4.54 -15.42
N ALA A 22 12.95 4.47 -15.22
CA ALA A 22 11.98 5.01 -16.17
C ALA A 22 12.08 6.54 -16.30
N LEU A 23 12.28 7.24 -15.18
CA LEU A 23 12.52 8.69 -15.18
C LEU A 23 13.85 9.05 -15.87
N ALA A 24 14.92 8.29 -15.63
CA ALA A 24 16.20 8.49 -16.31
C ALA A 24 16.07 8.28 -17.84
N ALA A 25 15.34 7.24 -18.26
CA ALA A 25 15.07 6.98 -19.67
C ALA A 25 14.23 8.09 -20.30
N SER A 26 13.21 8.59 -19.60
CA SER A 26 12.43 9.75 -20.03
C SER A 26 13.31 10.99 -20.19
N ALA A 27 14.18 11.29 -19.22
CA ALA A 27 15.09 12.42 -19.31
C ALA A 27 16.06 12.31 -20.51
N ALA A 28 16.50 11.10 -20.85
CA ALA A 28 17.41 10.86 -21.96
C ALA A 28 16.74 10.91 -23.34
N THR A 29 15.44 10.61 -23.43
CA THR A 29 14.75 10.37 -24.72
C THR A 29 13.60 11.34 -24.99
N GLY A 30 13.11 12.04 -23.97
CA GLY A 30 11.87 12.82 -24.03
C GLY A 30 10.59 11.97 -24.02
N ALA A 31 10.70 10.64 -23.91
CA ALA A 31 9.53 9.75 -23.85
C ALA A 31 8.76 9.90 -22.53
N ASP A 32 7.47 9.53 -22.53
CA ASP A 32 6.67 9.44 -21.31
C ASP A 32 7.22 8.34 -20.39
N PRO A 33 7.64 8.66 -19.14
CA PRO A 33 8.19 7.66 -18.22
C PRO A 33 7.19 6.55 -17.88
N VAL A 34 5.89 6.83 -17.87
CA VAL A 34 4.87 5.80 -17.58
C VAL A 34 4.78 4.82 -18.73
N ALA A 35 4.71 5.31 -19.97
CA ALA A 35 4.76 4.47 -21.17
C ALA A 35 6.04 3.62 -21.25
N VAL A 36 7.20 4.18 -20.87
CA VAL A 36 8.47 3.45 -20.80
C VAL A 36 8.39 2.31 -19.78
N ALA A 37 7.96 2.60 -18.55
CA ALA A 37 7.87 1.59 -17.50
C ALA A 37 6.83 0.50 -17.82
N ALA A 38 5.67 0.88 -18.38
CA ALA A 38 4.61 -0.06 -18.77
C ALA A 38 5.01 -0.96 -19.94
N GLY A 39 5.97 -0.52 -20.77
CA GLY A 39 6.56 -1.34 -21.83
C GLY A 39 7.59 -2.35 -21.33
N TRP A 40 7.99 -2.28 -20.05
CA TRP A 40 8.91 -3.23 -19.44
C TRP A 40 8.12 -4.39 -18.81
N ASP A 41 8.51 -5.62 -19.15
CA ASP A 41 7.97 -6.83 -18.53
C ASP A 41 8.54 -6.98 -17.11
N THR A 42 7.87 -6.34 -16.15
CA THR A 42 8.35 -6.18 -14.77
C THR A 42 7.80 -7.24 -13.81
N GLY A 43 7.21 -8.30 -14.35
CA GLY A 43 6.57 -9.37 -13.60
C GLY A 43 5.06 -9.29 -13.64
N GLU A 44 4.40 -10.36 -13.20
CA GLU A 44 2.95 -10.48 -13.25
C GLU A 44 2.32 -9.97 -11.96
N ASP A 45 1.42 -8.99 -12.09
CA ASP A 45 0.66 -8.43 -10.97
C ASP A 45 -0.36 -9.43 -10.43
N VAL A 46 -0.55 -9.44 -9.12
CA VAL A 46 -1.55 -10.28 -8.46
C VAL A 46 -2.77 -9.43 -8.09
N LEU A 47 -3.91 -9.76 -8.68
CA LEU A 47 -5.20 -9.23 -8.25
C LEU A 47 -5.70 -10.00 -7.03
N LEU A 48 -5.82 -9.31 -5.91
CA LEU A 48 -6.52 -9.79 -4.73
C LEU A 48 -7.96 -9.30 -4.76
N GLU A 49 -8.88 -10.25 -4.85
CA GLU A 49 -10.32 -9.96 -4.85
C GLU A 49 -10.78 -9.22 -3.59
N ALA A 50 -11.85 -8.44 -3.77
CA ALA A 50 -12.53 -7.81 -2.65
C ALA A 50 -13.01 -8.89 -1.67
N VAL A 51 -12.82 -8.62 -0.38
CA VAL A 51 -13.35 -9.44 0.70
C VAL A 51 -14.02 -8.52 1.71
N ASP A 52 -15.11 -8.99 2.29
CA ASP A 52 -15.88 -8.26 3.29
C ASP A 52 -14.99 -7.76 4.43
N ARG A 53 -15.32 -6.57 4.92
CA ARG A 53 -14.61 -5.98 6.05
C ARG A 53 -14.93 -6.80 7.30
N ASP A 54 -13.87 -7.25 7.96
CA ASP A 54 -13.98 -7.91 9.26
C ASP A 54 -14.17 -6.85 10.35
N LEU A 55 -15.41 -6.39 10.49
CA LEU A 55 -15.80 -5.39 11.49
C LEU A 55 -15.59 -5.91 12.91
N ALA A 56 -15.78 -7.20 13.14
CA ALA A 56 -15.59 -7.81 14.46
C ALA A 56 -14.12 -7.75 14.91
N ALA A 57 -13.17 -8.03 14.02
CA ALA A 57 -11.75 -7.86 14.32
C ALA A 57 -11.37 -6.39 14.48
N TRP A 58 -11.95 -5.51 13.65
CA TRP A 58 -11.77 -4.06 13.76
C TRP A 58 -12.18 -3.53 15.13
N ASP A 59 -13.42 -3.81 15.57
CA ASP A 59 -13.95 -3.37 16.86
C ASP A 59 -13.11 -3.92 18.02
N ARG A 60 -12.68 -5.17 17.91
CA ARG A 60 -11.81 -5.80 18.92
C ARG A 60 -10.48 -5.05 19.05
N ILE A 61 -9.79 -4.78 17.93
CA ILE A 61 -8.51 -4.07 17.91
C ILE A 61 -8.70 -2.62 18.40
N GLY A 62 -9.72 -1.93 17.92
CA GLY A 62 -10.07 -0.57 18.34
C GLY A 62 -10.23 -0.48 19.85
N SER A 63 -11.01 -1.39 20.45
CA SER A 63 -11.20 -1.42 21.90
C SER A 63 -9.90 -1.61 22.69
N VAL A 64 -8.95 -2.40 22.16
CA VAL A 64 -7.63 -2.59 22.80
C VAL A 64 -6.82 -1.31 22.72
N LEU A 65 -6.79 -0.67 21.55
CA LEU A 65 -6.06 0.58 21.34
C LEU A 65 -6.63 1.70 22.23
N GLU A 66 -7.94 1.79 22.39
CA GLU A 66 -8.59 2.74 23.30
C GLU A 66 -8.17 2.53 24.76
N ARG A 67 -8.17 1.28 25.25
CA ARG A 67 -7.72 0.96 26.62
C ARG A 67 -6.21 1.18 26.81
N ALA A 68 -5.43 0.95 25.77
CA ALA A 68 -3.97 1.13 25.76
C ALA A 68 -3.54 2.59 25.58
N ALA A 69 -4.43 3.46 25.07
CA ALA A 69 -4.10 4.84 24.71
C ALA A 69 -3.42 5.59 25.86
N GLY A 70 -3.97 5.50 27.07
CA GLY A 70 -3.35 6.11 28.25
C GLY A 70 -2.10 5.40 28.75
N PRO A 71 -2.19 4.13 29.18
CA PRO A 71 -1.09 3.45 29.83
C PRO A 71 0.15 3.20 28.95
N LEU A 72 -0.03 3.08 27.62
CA LEU A 72 1.01 2.61 26.71
C LEU A 72 1.34 3.60 25.59
N LEU A 73 0.38 4.43 25.15
CA LEU A 73 0.56 5.31 23.99
C LEU A 73 0.62 6.81 24.36
N GLY A 74 0.56 7.14 25.66
CA GLY A 74 0.69 8.52 26.15
C GLY A 74 -0.52 9.43 25.87
N GLY A 75 -1.67 8.88 25.50
CA GLY A 75 -2.93 9.63 25.44
C GLY A 75 -3.38 10.05 26.84
N GLU A 76 -3.91 11.26 27.00
CA GLU A 76 -4.32 11.74 28.33
C GLU A 76 -5.34 10.79 28.98
N ARG A 77 -5.12 10.45 30.26
CA ARG A 77 -6.08 9.67 31.06
C ARG A 77 -7.35 10.50 31.25
N PRO A 78 -8.55 10.01 30.92
CA PRO A 78 -9.77 10.63 31.41
C PRO A 78 -9.80 10.55 32.94
N ALA A 79 -10.21 11.66 33.57
CA ALA A 79 -10.26 11.86 35.02
C ALA A 79 -11.23 10.91 35.73
#